data_AF-A0A531KH11-F1
#
_entry.id   AF-A0A531KH11-F1
#
_cell.length_a   1.000
_cell.length_b   1.000
_cell.length_c   1.000
_cell.angle_alpha   90.00
_cell.angle_beta   90.00
_cell.angle_gamma   90.00
#
_symmetry.space_group_name_H-M   'P 1'
#
loop_
_entity.id
_entity.type
_entity.pdbx_description
1 polymer ?
#
loop_
_entity_poly.entity_id
_entity_poly.type
_entity_poly.pdbx_seq_one_letter_code
_entity_poly.pdbx_strand_id
1 'polypeptide(L)' 'AGLHFAIIPVTGTSLNPARSIGPALFSGSAAIGQLWLFIVAPLIGGAIAGVVAKTRIFEKD' A
#
# COMPACT_ATOMS: atom_id res chain seq x y z
N ALA A 1 5.43 12.02 2.73
CA ALA A 1 5.61 12.90 1.56
C ALA A 1 6.41 12.23 0.44
N GLY A 2 7.67 11.80 0.67
CA GLY A 2 8.54 11.24 -0.39
C GLY A 2 7.93 10.07 -1.18
N LEU A 3 7.30 9.11 -0.49
CA LEU A 3 6.67 7.96 -1.16
C LEU A 3 5.45 8.35 -2.02
N HIS A 4 4.74 9.43 -1.65
CA HIS A 4 3.65 9.95 -2.48
C HIS A 4 4.19 10.60 -3.76
N PHE A 5 5.28 11.37 -3.67
CA PHE A 5 5.89 11.98 -4.86
C PHE A 5 6.37 10.93 -5.87
N ALA A 6 6.87 9.79 -5.40
CA ALA A 6 7.31 8.72 -6.28
C ALA A 6 6.17 7.93 -6.93
N ILE A 7 5.06 7.68 -6.22
CA ILE A 7 4.09 6.63 -6.61
C ILE A 7 2.70 7.19 -7.02
N ILE A 8 2.42 8.48 -6.80
CA ILE A 8 1.20 9.13 -7.31
C ILE A 8 0.96 8.87 -8.81
N PRO A 9 1.94 9.05 -9.73
CA PRO A 9 1.66 8.88 -11.16
C PRO A 9 1.38 7.44 -11.56
N VAL A 10 1.71 6.45 -10.71
CA VAL A 10 1.51 5.04 -11.00
C VAL A 10 0.15 4.55 -10.49
N THR A 11 -0.19 4.85 -9.24
CA THR A 11 -1.41 4.31 -8.60
C THR A 11 -2.19 5.31 -7.75
N GLY A 12 -1.80 6.59 -7.73
CA GLY A 12 -2.37 7.60 -6.83
C GLY A 12 -1.94 7.45 -5.36
N THR A 13 -1.01 6.54 -5.07
CA THR A 13 -0.47 6.23 -3.74
C THR A 13 -1.54 5.81 -2.72
N SER A 14 -1.93 4.54 -2.77
CA SER A 14 -2.78 3.92 -1.75
C SER A 14 -2.00 3.60 -0.47
N LEU A 15 -1.18 2.54 -0.52
CA LEU A 15 -0.37 1.98 0.56
C LEU A 15 -1.11 1.65 1.86
N ASN A 16 -2.44 1.81 1.88
CA ASN A 16 -3.28 1.67 3.04
C ASN A 16 -4.66 1.19 2.57
N PRO A 17 -5.05 -0.05 2.93
CA PRO A 17 -6.32 -0.63 2.53
C PRO A 17 -7.53 0.24 2.90
N ALA A 18 -7.60 0.77 4.12
CA ALA A 18 -8.71 1.62 4.57
C ALA A 18 -8.82 2.92 3.76
N ARG A 19 -7.68 3.54 3.42
CA ARG A 19 -7.62 4.74 2.56
C ARG A 19 -8.07 4.47 1.12
N SER A 20 -7.96 3.22 0.65
CA SER A 20 -8.44 2.81 -0.68
C SER A 20 -9.91 2.43 -0.70
N ILE A 21 -10.42 1.80 0.36
CA ILE A 21 -11.83 1.37 0.43
C ILE A 21 -12.77 2.57 0.32
N GLY A 22 -12.53 3.64 1.09
CA GLY A 22 -13.41 4.82 1.11
C GLY A 22 -13.71 5.38 -0.28
N PRO A 23 -12.71 5.85 -1.04
CA PRO A 23 -12.92 6.37 -2.39
C PRO A 23 -13.46 5.34 -3.39
N ALA A 24 -13.07 4.06 -3.27
CA ALA A 24 -13.51 3.03 -4.20
C ALA A 24 -15.04 2.84 -4.18
N LEU A 25 -15.67 2.99 -3.02
CA LEU A 25 -17.14 2.92 -2.87
C LEU A 25 -17.89 4.00 -3.65
N PHE A 26 -17.24 5.14 -3.94
CA PHE A 26 -17.87 6.28 -4.61
C PHE A 26 -17.31 6.56 -6.01
N SER A 27 -16.28 5.84 -6.45
CA SER A 27 -15.58 6.08 -7.74
C SER A 27 -16.03 5.14 -8.88
N GLY A 28 -17.13 4.42 -8.67
CA GLY A 28 -17.72 3.52 -9.67
C GLY A 28 -17.12 2.11 -9.70
N SER A 29 -17.68 1.26 -10.56
CA SER A 29 -17.41 -0.18 -10.61
C SER A 29 -15.96 -0.53 -10.93
N ALA A 30 -15.29 0.26 -11.77
CA ALA A 30 -13.88 0.06 -12.10
C ALA A 30 -12.97 0.17 -10.87
N ALA A 31 -13.23 1.14 -9.98
CA ALA A 31 -12.45 1.34 -8.76
C ALA A 31 -12.65 0.20 -7.76
N ILE A 32 -13.89 -0.28 -7.60
CA ILE A 32 -14.20 -1.47 -6.80
C ILE A 32 -13.50 -2.71 -7.37
N GLY A 33 -13.53 -2.90 -8.70
CA GLY A 33 -12.88 -4.03 -9.35
C GLY A 33 -11.36 -4.07 -9.16
N GLN A 34 -10.71 -2.92 -8.94
CA GLN A 34 -9.27 -2.84 -8.67
C GLN A 34 -8.93 -2.81 -7.17
N LEU A 35 -9.91 -2.69 -6.28
CA LEU A 35 -9.69 -2.48 -4.84
C LEU A 35 -8.88 -3.60 -4.19
N TRP A 36 -9.03 -4.85 -4.65
CA TRP A 36 -8.31 -6.00 -4.11
C TRP A 36 -6.79 -5.83 -4.14
N LEU A 37 -6.25 -5.21 -5.19
CA LEU A 37 -4.81 -4.98 -5.35
C LEU A 37 -4.29 -4.05 -4.24
N PHE A 38 -5.08 -3.04 -3.90
CA PHE A 38 -4.80 -2.08 -2.83
C PHE A 38 -5.01 -2.63 -1.42
N ILE A 39 -5.51 -3.86 -1.29
CA ILE A 39 -5.58 -4.58 -0.02
C ILE A 39 -4.39 -5.55 0.07
N VAL A 40 -4.25 -6.41 -0.93
CA VAL A 40 -3.26 -7.49 -0.91
C VAL A 40 -1.82 -6.94 -0.94
N ALA A 41 -1.52 -6.00 -1.85
CA ALA A 41 -0.15 -5.52 -2.01
C ALA A 41 0.38 -4.79 -0.76
N PRO A 42 -0.37 -3.86 -0.10
CA PRO A 42 0.09 -3.24 1.13
C PRO A 42 0.27 -4.22 2.30
N LEU A 43 -0.59 -5.23 2.42
CA LEU A 43 -0.46 -6.23 3.48
C LEU A 43 0.79 -7.09 3.30
N ILE A 44 1.07 -7.54 2.08
CA ILE A 44 2.30 -8.29 1.77
C ILE A 44 3.53 -7.41 2.04
N GLY A 45 3.54 -6.17 1.54
CA GLY A 45 4.64 -5.24 1.76
C GLY A 45 4.88 -4.96 3.25
N GLY A 46 3.80 -4.74 4.01
CA GLY A 46 3.85 -4.54 5.45
C GLY A 46 4.37 -5.77 6.21
N ALA A 47 3.95 -6.98 5.82
CA ALA A 47 4.45 -8.22 6.40
C ALA A 47 5.95 -8.40 6.15
N ILE A 48 6.41 -8.18 4.91
CA ILE A 48 7.84 -8.25 4.57
C ILE A 48 8.63 -7.22 5.38
N ALA A 49 8.17 -5.96 5.43
CA ALA A 49 8.81 -4.91 6.21
C ALA A 49 8.88 -5.26 7.71
N GLY A 50 7.80 -5.83 8.26
CA GLY A 50 7.76 -6.28 9.64
C GLY A 50 8.76 -7.40 9.94
N VAL A 51 8.90 -8.37 9.03
CA VAL A 51 9.92 -9.43 9.15
C VAL A 51 11.33 -8.84 9.09
N VAL A 52 11.61 -8.01 8.10
CA VAL A 52 12.93 -7.37 7.91
C VAL A 52 13.32 -6.54 9.13
N ALA A 53 12.39 -5.77 9.68
CA ALA A 53 12.62 -4.99 10.90
C ALA A 53 12.88 -5.90 12.10
N LYS A 54 12.11 -6.98 12.25
CA LYS A 54 12.27 -7.96 13.33
C LYS A 54 13.61 -8.68 13.29
N THR A 55 14.13 -8.99 12.10
CA THR A 55 15.41 -9.68 11.95
C THR A 55 16.62 -8.77 12.11
N ARG A 56 16.43 -7.44 12.21
CA ARG A 56 17.50 -6.45 12.42
C ARG A 56 18.69 -6.59 11.46
N ILE A 57 18.42 -7.12 10.27
CA ILE A 57 19.45 -7.50 9.29
C ILE A 57 20.23 -6.29 8.75
N PHE A 58 19.71 -5.09 8.97
CA PHE A 58 20.33 -3.82 8.57
C PHE A 58 20.76 -2.95 9.76
N GLU A 59 20.64 -3.45 11.00
CA GLU A 59 21.25 -2.78 12.15
C GLU A 59 22.75 -3.08 12.13
N LYS A 60 23.56 -2.03 12.24
CA LYS A 60 25.00 -2.16 12.44
C LYS A 60 25.24 -2.25 13.94
N ASP A 61 25.98 -3.28 14.37
CA ASP A 61 26.40 -3.50 15.77
C ASP A 61 26.96 -2.23 16.43
#